data_AF-A0A7R9T791-F1
#
_entry.id   AF-A0A7R9T791-F1
#
_cell.length_a   1.000
_cell.length_b   1.000
_cell.length_c   1.000
_cell.angle_alpha   90.00
_cell.angle_beta   90.00
_cell.angle_gamma   90.00
#
_symmetry.space_group_name_H-M   'P 1'
#
loop_
_entity.id
_entity.type
_entity.pdbx_description
1 polymer ?
#
loop_
_entity_poly.entity_id
_entity_poly.type
_entity_poly.pdbx_seq_one_letter_code
_entity_poly.pdbx_strand_id
1 'polypeptide(L)'
;MRAMAAPDAASRATARDGRPLSKVLGEMAPSLDPRATLALKYYLRTARNALEQARVYRAEGDAPKQLYVLLLRAVSLVVETIPAHAKFGAKENAALLQTEYKRLRAQAVQVMAEIEALRPKIDAIGENELKARRERERRGAEARAKEESARRAAAESERRE
;
A
#
# COMPACT_ATOMS: atom_id res chain seq x y z
N MET A 1 -8.44 10.99 11.36
CA MET A 1 -7.62 9.77 11.17
C MET A 1 -8.44 8.74 10.41
N ARG A 2 -8.48 8.81 9.06
CA ARG A 2 -9.29 7.91 8.22
C ARG A 2 -8.41 7.31 7.12
N ALA A 3 -8.65 6.02 6.85
CA ALA A 3 -8.12 5.16 5.78
C ALA A 3 -6.84 4.34 6.07
N MET A 4 -6.92 3.39 7.01
CA MET A 4 -6.08 2.17 7.02
C MET A 4 -6.64 1.04 6.13
N ALA A 5 -7.66 1.31 5.29
CA ALA A 5 -8.32 0.32 4.42
C ALA A 5 -7.61 0.06 3.07
N ALA A 6 -6.53 0.80 2.76
CA ALA A 6 -5.84 0.74 1.48
C ALA A 6 -5.01 -0.54 1.21
N PRO A 7 -4.23 -1.10 2.17
CA PRO A 7 -3.36 -2.24 1.87
C PRO A 7 -4.11 -3.56 1.65
N ASP A 8 -5.24 -3.77 2.33
CA ASP A 8 -6.08 -4.95 2.10
C ASP A 8 -6.88 -4.84 0.79
N ALA A 9 -7.23 -3.62 0.37
CA ALA A 9 -7.83 -3.38 -0.94
C ALA A 9 -6.83 -3.66 -2.08
N ALA A 10 -5.56 -3.29 -1.91
CA ALA A 10 -4.49 -3.61 -2.87
C ALA A 10 -4.33 -5.12 -3.05
N SER A 11 -4.38 -5.87 -1.94
CA SER A 11 -4.31 -7.34 -1.91
C SER A 11 -5.49 -8.00 -2.66
N ARG A 12 -6.65 -7.34 -2.72
CA ARG A 12 -7.79 -7.77 -3.54
C ARG A 12 -7.62 -7.44 -5.03
N ALA A 13 -6.97 -6.33 -5.35
CA ALA A 13 -6.75 -5.90 -6.73
C ALA A 13 -5.66 -6.73 -7.43
N THR A 14 -4.58 -7.09 -6.74
CA THR A 14 -3.58 -8.05 -7.26
C THR A 14 -4.21 -9.38 -7.63
N ALA A 15 -5.12 -9.88 -6.79
CA ALA A 15 -5.83 -11.13 -7.01
C ALA A 15 -6.75 -11.12 -8.23
N ARG A 16 -7.18 -9.95 -8.71
CA ARG A 16 -8.00 -9.80 -9.92
C ARG A 16 -7.16 -9.69 -11.19
N ASP A 17 -6.07 -8.93 -11.14
CA ASP A 17 -5.34 -8.53 -12.34
C ASP A 17 -4.00 -9.26 -12.54
N GLY A 18 -3.58 -10.08 -11.57
CA GLY A 18 -2.29 -10.80 -11.61
C GLY A 18 -1.06 -9.90 -11.46
N ARG A 19 -1.24 -8.63 -11.10
CA ARG A 19 -0.16 -7.64 -10.93
C ARG A 19 0.56 -7.84 -9.59
N PRO A 20 1.87 -7.54 -9.51
CA PRO A 20 2.62 -7.62 -8.25
C PRO A 20 2.07 -6.63 -7.21
N LEU A 21 2.06 -7.03 -5.93
CA LEU A 21 1.49 -6.23 -4.85
C LEU A 21 2.26 -4.94 -4.63
N SER A 22 3.57 -4.96 -4.83
CA SER A 22 4.42 -3.77 -4.78
C SER A 22 3.99 -2.70 -5.78
N LYS A 23 3.56 -3.09 -6.99
CA LYS A 23 3.07 -2.18 -8.03
C LYS A 23 1.72 -1.58 -7.67
N VAL A 24 0.77 -2.42 -7.22
CA VAL A 24 -0.56 -1.95 -6.82
C VAL A 24 -0.47 -1.01 -5.61
N LEU A 25 0.37 -1.34 -4.61
CA LEU A 25 0.60 -0.47 -3.46
C LEU A 25 1.26 0.85 -3.86
N GLY A 26 2.15 0.83 -4.87
CA GLY A 26 2.72 2.05 -5.46
C GLY A 26 1.67 2.97 -6.07
N GLU A 27 0.76 2.41 -6.87
CA GLU A 27 -0.33 3.16 -7.50
C GLU A 27 -1.35 3.68 -6.46
N MET A 28 -1.55 2.97 -5.35
CA MET A 28 -2.51 3.33 -4.30
C MET A 28 -1.93 4.26 -3.23
N ALA A 29 -0.61 4.49 -3.22
CA ALA A 29 0.01 5.45 -2.32
C ALA A 29 -0.51 6.86 -2.67
N PRO A 30 -1.24 7.55 -1.77
CA PRO A 30 -1.91 8.78 -2.16
C PRO A 30 -0.89 9.87 -2.51
N SER A 31 -0.90 10.29 -3.77
CA SER A 31 -0.18 11.46 -4.26
C SER A 31 -0.95 12.72 -3.88
N LEU A 32 -0.29 13.67 -3.22
CA LEU A 32 -0.85 15.01 -3.05
C LEU A 32 -0.65 15.78 -4.36
N ASP A 33 -1.71 16.42 -4.87
CA ASP A 33 -1.61 17.26 -6.07
C ASP A 33 -0.69 18.47 -5.77
N PRO A 34 0.42 18.67 -6.51
CA PRO A 34 1.30 19.82 -6.34
C PRO A 34 0.59 21.18 -6.50
N ARG A 35 -0.55 21.21 -7.22
CA ARG A 35 -1.36 22.41 -7.48
C ARG A 35 -2.40 22.68 -6.39
N ALA A 36 -2.53 21.82 -5.39
CA ALA A 36 -3.49 22.10 -4.32
C ALA A 36 -3.08 23.36 -3.55
N THR A 37 -4.06 24.20 -3.25
CA THR A 37 -3.94 25.55 -2.65
C THR A 37 -3.28 25.60 -1.27
N LEU A 38 -2.86 24.45 -0.75
CA LEU A 38 -2.18 24.30 0.52
C LEU A 38 -0.79 24.95 0.47
N ALA A 39 -0.40 25.59 1.57
CA ALA A 39 0.95 26.11 1.71
C ALA A 39 2.02 24.99 1.71
N LEU A 40 3.19 25.28 1.15
CA LEU A 40 4.31 24.33 1.02
C LEU A 40 4.66 23.59 2.33
N LYS A 41 4.58 24.29 3.48
CA LYS A 41 4.81 23.72 4.82
C LYS A 41 3.96 22.49 5.13
N TYR A 42 2.76 22.37 4.56
CA TYR A 42 1.88 21.23 4.78
C TYR A 42 2.39 19.97 4.09
N TYR A 43 2.98 20.10 2.91
CA TYR A 43 3.59 18.98 2.19
C TYR A 43 4.85 18.49 2.92
N LEU A 44 5.71 19.43 3.35
CA LEU A 44 6.90 19.10 4.16
C LEU A 44 6.52 18.37 5.46
N ARG A 45 5.49 18.87 6.17
CA ARG A 45 4.98 18.22 7.38
C ARG A 45 4.42 16.82 7.08
N THR A 46 3.71 16.65 5.97
CA THR A 46 3.16 15.35 5.58
C THR A 46 4.28 14.35 5.28
N ALA A 47 5.32 14.77 4.55
CA ALA A 47 6.48 13.93 4.27
C ALA A 47 7.21 13.52 5.55
N ARG A 48 7.46 14.47 6.47
CA ARG A 48 8.05 14.17 7.78
C ARG A 48 7.22 13.18 8.58
N ASN A 49 5.92 13.40 8.65
CA ASN A 49 5.03 12.52 9.41
C ASN A 49 5.01 11.10 8.82
N ALA A 50 5.07 10.95 7.50
CA ALA A 50 5.18 9.64 6.86
C ALA A 50 6.48 8.91 7.25
N LEU A 51 7.61 9.63 7.31
CA LEU A 51 8.90 9.06 7.75
C LEU A 51 8.89 8.67 9.24
N GLU A 52 8.28 9.48 10.10
CA GLU A 52 8.15 9.13 11.53
C GLU A 52 7.24 7.92 11.73
N GLN A 53 6.13 7.83 11.00
CA GLN A 53 5.27 6.64 11.03
C GLN A 53 6.00 5.41 10.50
N ALA A 54 6.80 5.54 9.43
CA ALA A 54 7.63 4.45 8.93
C ALA A 54 8.64 3.99 10.00
N ARG A 55 9.23 4.92 10.77
CA ARG A 55 10.12 4.60 11.89
C ARG A 55 9.42 3.73 12.94
N VAL A 56 8.16 4.03 13.27
CA VAL A 56 7.35 3.21 14.19
C VAL A 56 7.16 1.81 13.63
N TYR A 57 6.72 1.68 12.37
CA TYR A 57 6.50 0.36 11.76
C TYR A 57 7.80 -0.47 11.61
N ARG A 58 8.96 0.16 11.45
CA ARG A 58 10.25 -0.55 11.52
C ARG A 58 10.53 -1.13 12.90
N ALA A 59 10.18 -0.39 13.95
CA ALA A 59 10.40 -0.80 15.33
C ALA A 59 9.44 -1.93 15.76
N GLU A 60 8.20 -1.90 15.26
CA GLU A 60 7.18 -2.92 15.53
C GLU A 60 7.42 -4.21 14.73
N GLY A 61 7.91 -4.11 13.49
CA GLY A 61 8.40 -5.24 12.69
C GLY A 61 7.32 -6.11 12.02
N ASP A 62 6.04 -5.84 12.25
CA ASP A 62 4.91 -6.72 11.89
C ASP A 62 4.01 -6.21 10.75
N ALA A 63 4.31 -5.04 10.17
CA ALA A 63 3.46 -4.42 9.15
C ALA A 63 4.23 -3.96 7.88
N PRO A 64 4.81 -4.90 7.10
CA PRO A 64 5.64 -4.56 5.94
C PRO A 64 4.86 -3.81 4.84
N LYS A 65 3.56 -4.10 4.63
CA LYS A 65 2.72 -3.40 3.63
C LYS A 65 2.57 -1.91 3.98
N GLN A 66 2.32 -1.61 5.25
CA GLN A 66 2.15 -0.26 5.76
C GLN A 66 3.47 0.51 5.71
N LEU A 67 4.58 -0.12 6.13
CA LEU A 67 5.92 0.44 5.99
C LEU A 67 6.20 0.82 4.53
N TYR A 68 6.03 -0.11 3.60
CA TYR A 68 6.28 0.11 2.18
C TYR A 68 5.48 1.31 1.61
N VAL A 69 4.19 1.41 1.93
CA VAL A 69 3.34 2.54 1.47
C VAL A 69 3.80 3.88 2.07
N LEU A 70 4.18 3.92 3.34
CA LEU A 70 4.65 5.15 3.99
C LEU A 70 5.98 5.65 3.41
N LEU A 71 6.90 4.73 3.15
CA LEU A 71 8.17 5.04 2.50
C LEU A 71 7.96 5.59 1.09
N LEU A 72 7.13 4.92 0.28
CA LEU A 72 6.78 5.40 -1.06
C LEU A 72 6.16 6.80 -1.03
N ARG A 73 5.18 7.01 -0.13
CA ARG A 73 4.55 8.33 0.03
C ARG A 73 5.57 9.42 0.37
N ALA A 74 6.50 9.14 1.29
CA ALA A 74 7.52 10.11 1.66
C ALA A 74 8.42 10.46 0.46
N VAL A 75 8.86 9.45 -0.30
CA VAL A 75 9.72 9.65 -1.48
C VAL A 75 8.97 10.42 -2.57
N SER A 76 7.74 10.02 -2.93
CA SER A 76 6.94 10.72 -3.95
C SER A 76 6.71 12.18 -3.58
N LEU A 77 6.40 12.48 -2.32
CA LEU A 77 6.23 13.86 -1.88
C LEU A 77 7.50 14.69 -2.02
N VAL A 78 8.65 14.13 -1.64
CA VAL A 78 9.91 14.86 -1.58
C VAL A 78 10.57 15.01 -2.95
N VAL A 79 10.46 14.00 -3.81
CA VAL A 79 11.13 13.97 -5.11
C VAL A 79 10.28 14.58 -6.22
N GLU A 80 8.95 14.46 -6.14
CA GLU A 80 8.05 14.89 -7.21
C GLU A 80 7.15 16.04 -6.75
N THR A 81 6.34 15.85 -5.71
CA THR A 81 5.28 16.80 -5.35
C THR A 81 5.80 18.15 -4.86
N ILE A 82 6.75 18.13 -3.92
CA ILE A 82 7.28 19.34 -3.28
C ILE A 82 8.07 20.20 -4.29
N PRO A 83 8.97 19.64 -5.12
CA PRO A 83 9.63 20.40 -6.17
C PRO A 83 8.67 21.00 -7.21
N ALA A 84 7.57 20.30 -7.52
CA ALA A 84 6.56 20.78 -8.47
C ALA A 84 5.61 21.84 -7.89
N HIS A 85 5.70 22.16 -6.60
CA HIS A 85 4.83 23.13 -5.95
C HIS A 85 5.11 24.56 -6.45
N ALA A 86 4.07 25.34 -6.78
CA ALA A 86 4.20 26.66 -7.40
C ALA A 86 5.08 27.65 -6.61
N LYS A 87 5.06 27.57 -5.28
CA LYS A 87 5.87 28.41 -4.38
C LYS A 87 7.17 27.77 -3.89
N PHE A 88 7.62 26.67 -4.49
CA PHE A 88 8.82 25.96 -4.03
C PHE A 88 10.02 26.91 -3.94
N GLY A 89 10.38 27.60 -5.02
CA GLY A 89 11.51 28.55 -5.05
C GLY A 89 11.22 29.96 -4.53
N ALA A 90 10.07 30.20 -3.91
CA ALA A 90 9.68 31.54 -3.48
C ALA A 90 10.53 32.00 -2.28
N LYS A 91 10.89 33.29 -2.23
CA LYS A 91 11.81 33.84 -1.19
C LYS A 91 11.28 33.61 0.22
N GLU A 92 9.95 33.67 0.41
CA GLU A 92 9.31 33.38 1.70
C GLU A 92 9.53 31.94 2.20
N ASN A 93 9.85 30.99 1.31
CA ASN A 93 10.10 29.59 1.64
C ASN A 93 11.58 29.22 1.69
N ALA A 94 12.50 30.14 1.39
CA ALA A 94 13.93 29.85 1.28
C ALA A 94 14.51 29.17 2.54
N ALA A 95 14.15 29.65 3.73
CA ALA A 95 14.59 29.05 4.99
C ALA A 95 14.09 27.61 5.17
N LEU A 96 12.81 27.34 4.83
CA LEU A 96 12.23 25.99 4.88
C LEU A 96 12.91 25.04 3.88
N LEU A 97 13.26 25.55 2.70
CA LEU A 97 13.96 24.76 1.69
C LEU A 97 15.40 24.40 2.12
N GLN A 98 16.11 25.36 2.71
CA GLN A 98 17.50 25.18 3.14
C GLN A 98 17.63 24.28 4.38
N THR A 99 16.56 24.09 5.14
CA THR A 99 16.56 23.29 6.37
C THR A 99 15.76 22.00 6.22
N GLU A 100 14.45 22.08 6.38
CA GLU A 100 13.55 20.93 6.45
C GLU A 100 13.55 20.12 5.14
N TYR A 101 13.43 20.79 4.00
CA TYR A 101 13.40 20.09 2.71
C TYR A 101 14.72 19.37 2.41
N LYS A 102 15.87 20.01 2.65
CA LYS A 102 17.19 19.37 2.49
C LYS A 102 17.33 18.12 3.36
N ARG A 103 16.89 18.18 4.62
CA ARG A 103 16.88 17.03 5.53
C ARG A 103 15.99 15.91 5.01
N LEU A 104 14.74 16.23 4.63
CA LEU A 104 13.80 15.25 4.10
C LEU A 104 14.30 14.62 2.81
N ARG A 105 14.96 15.38 1.94
CA ARG A 105 15.56 14.88 0.70
C ARG A 105 16.70 13.89 0.97
N ALA A 106 17.58 14.18 1.92
CA ALA A 106 18.62 13.24 2.31
C ALA A 106 18.04 11.93 2.85
N GLN A 107 17.00 12.01 3.69
CA GLN A 107 16.29 10.84 4.20
C GLN A 107 15.58 10.05 3.09
N ALA A 108 14.94 10.74 2.13
CA ALA A 108 14.28 10.09 1.00
C ALA A 108 15.27 9.28 0.16
N VAL A 109 16.50 9.76 -0.04
CA VAL A 109 17.56 9.01 -0.74
C VAL A 109 17.90 7.72 -0.01
N GLN A 110 18.02 7.75 1.32
CA GLN A 110 18.28 6.55 2.11
C GLN A 110 17.12 5.55 2.05
N VAL A 111 15.89 6.06 2.08
CA VAL A 111 14.67 5.26 2.03
C VAL A 111 14.48 4.53 0.69
N MET A 112 14.97 5.08 -0.42
CA MET A 112 14.84 4.41 -1.73
C MET A 112 15.48 3.02 -1.75
N ALA A 113 16.63 2.83 -1.11
CA ALA A 113 17.26 1.51 -1.00
C ALA A 113 16.41 0.53 -0.16
N GLU A 114 15.76 1.03 0.90
CA GLU A 114 14.85 0.24 1.73
C GLU A 114 13.61 -0.22 0.95
N ILE A 115 13.04 0.65 0.11
CA ILE A 115 11.89 0.33 -0.75
C ILE A 115 12.24 -0.81 -1.71
N GLU A 116 13.39 -0.74 -2.39
CA GLU A 116 13.83 -1.80 -3.31
C GLU A 116 14.09 -3.12 -2.58
N ALA A 117 14.66 -3.07 -1.37
CA ALA A 117 14.84 -4.28 -0.55
C ALA A 117 13.52 -4.89 -0.07
N LEU A 118 12.51 -4.06 0.21
CA LEU A 118 11.19 -4.52 0.64
C LEU A 118 10.33 -5.10 -0.49
N ARG A 119 10.52 -4.63 -1.74
CA ARG A 119 9.72 -5.03 -2.90
C ARG A 119 9.52 -6.55 -3.03
N PRO A 120 10.55 -7.42 -3.04
CA PRO A 120 10.35 -8.87 -3.15
C PRO A 120 9.55 -9.47 -1.99
N LYS A 121 9.73 -8.94 -0.76
CA LYS A 121 8.96 -9.38 0.41
C LYS A 121 7.48 -9.02 0.27
N ILE A 122 7.18 -7.84 -0.26
CA ILE A 122 5.81 -7.38 -0.52
C ILE A 122 5.13 -8.23 -1.60
N ASP A 123 5.85 -8.55 -2.67
CA ASP A 123 5.30 -9.37 -3.75
C ASP A 123 5.01 -10.80 -3.27
N ALA A 124 5.92 -11.40 -2.50
CA ALA A 124 5.70 -12.71 -1.88
C ALA A 124 4.47 -12.74 -0.95
N ILE A 125 4.21 -11.66 -0.20
CA ILE A 125 2.99 -11.54 0.62
C ILE A 125 1.76 -11.59 -0.28
N GLY A 126 1.73 -10.82 -1.37
CA GLY A 126 0.60 -10.81 -2.30
C GLY A 126 0.35 -12.18 -2.94
N GLU A 127 1.42 -12.89 -3.33
CA GLU A 127 1.31 -14.24 -3.88
C GLU A 127 0.75 -15.24 -2.87
N ASN A 128 1.22 -15.20 -1.62
CA ASN A 128 0.77 -16.08 -0.57
C ASN A 128 -0.70 -15.83 -0.21
N GLU A 129 -1.11 -14.56 -0.14
CA GLU A 129 -2.51 -14.18 0.09
C GLU A 129 -3.42 -14.67 -1.06
N LEU A 130 -2.94 -14.59 -2.30
CA LEU A 130 -3.66 -15.12 -3.47
C LEU A 130 -3.80 -16.65 -3.43
N LYS A 131 -2.71 -17.36 -3.12
CA LYS A 131 -2.72 -18.83 -2.97
C LYS A 131 -3.71 -19.26 -1.88
N ALA A 132 -3.63 -18.64 -0.70
CA ALA A 132 -4.53 -18.92 0.41
C ALA A 132 -6.00 -18.62 0.06
N ARG A 133 -6.25 -17.57 -0.72
CA ARG A 133 -7.61 -17.26 -1.20
C ARG A 133 -8.13 -18.32 -2.16
N ARG A 134 -7.34 -18.71 -3.17
CA ARG A 134 -7.72 -19.75 -4.14
C ARG A 134 -8.00 -21.08 -3.44
N GLU A 135 -7.21 -21.43 -2.44
CA GLU A 135 -7.44 -22.63 -1.64
C GLU A 135 -8.76 -22.56 -0.85
N ARG A 136 -9.06 -21.44 -0.20
CA ARG A 136 -10.35 -21.23 0.48
C ARG A 136 -11.53 -21.34 -0.49
N GLU A 137 -11.41 -20.77 -1.68
CA GLU A 137 -12.44 -20.85 -2.72
C GLU A 137 -12.63 -22.29 -3.22
N ARG A 138 -11.55 -23.03 -3.45
CA ARG A 138 -11.62 -24.46 -3.82
C ARG A 138 -12.28 -25.30 -2.73
N ARG A 139 -11.84 -25.17 -1.48
CA ARG A 139 -12.45 -25.88 -0.34
C ARG A 139 -13.94 -25.55 -0.19
N GLY A 140 -14.31 -24.29 -0.41
CA GLY A 140 -15.71 -23.86 -0.40
C GLY A 140 -16.52 -24.45 -1.55
N ALA A 141 -15.98 -24.50 -2.77
CA ALA A 141 -16.62 -25.11 -3.93
C ALA A 141 -16.79 -26.63 -3.77
N GLU A 142 -15.76 -27.31 -3.25
CA GLU A 142 -15.79 -28.75 -2.96
C GLU A 142 -16.83 -29.08 -1.88
N ALA A 143 -16.95 -28.26 -0.83
CA ALA A 143 -17.99 -28.42 0.19
C ALA A 143 -19.40 -28.27 -0.39
N ARG A 144 -19.63 -27.25 -1.23
CA ARG A 144 -20.92 -27.02 -1.91
C ARG A 144 -21.28 -28.16 -2.85
N ALA A 145 -20.32 -28.65 -3.63
CA ALA A 145 -20.54 -29.77 -4.55
C ALA A 145 -20.89 -31.07 -3.80
N LYS A 146 -20.21 -31.33 -2.66
CA LYS A 146 -20.54 -32.46 -1.78
C LYS A 146 -21.96 -32.34 -1.22
N GLU A 147 -22.32 -31.17 -0.72
CA GLU A 147 -23.66 -30.92 -0.19
C GLU A 147 -24.75 -31.10 -1.27
N GLU A 148 -24.52 -30.58 -2.47
CA GLU A 148 -25.44 -30.73 -3.60
C GLU A 148 -25.58 -32.20 -4.03
N SER A 149 -24.47 -32.95 -4.08
CA SER A 149 -24.49 -34.38 -4.41
C SER A 149 -25.25 -35.21 -3.37
N ALA A 150 -25.09 -34.89 -2.08
CA ALA A 150 -25.81 -35.55 -1.00
C ALA A 150 -27.32 -35.25 -1.06
N ARG A 151 -27.69 -33.99 -1.35
CA ARG A 151 -29.10 -33.60 -1.54
C ARG A 151 -29.74 -34.31 -2.74
N ARG A 152 -29.03 -34.42 -3.86
CA ARG A 152 -29.51 -35.16 -5.05
C ARG A 152 -29.68 -36.65 -4.76
N ALA A 153 -28.74 -37.26 -4.05
CA ALA A 153 -28.83 -38.67 -3.64
C ALA A 153 -30.03 -38.93 -2.71
N ALA A 154 -30.26 -38.05 -1.72
CA ALA A 154 -31.41 -38.16 -0.83
C ALA A 154 -32.75 -38.03 -1.58
N ALA A 155 -32.85 -37.06 -2.50
CA ALA A 155 -34.04 -36.86 -3.32
C ALA A 155 -34.29 -38.04 -4.29
N GLU A 156 -33.25 -38.78 -4.68
CA GLU A 156 -33.39 -39.96 -5.52
C GLU A 156 -33.80 -41.20 -4.71
N SER A 157 -33.32 -41.36 -3.47
CA SER A 157 -33.79 -42.43 -2.58
C SER A 157 -35.27 -42.26 -2.21
N GLU A 158 -35.72 -41.04 -1.94
CA GLU A 158 -37.13 -40.75 -1.61
C GLU A 158 -38.11 -40.99 -2.78
N ARG A 159 -37.62 -41.06 -4.03
CA ARG A 159 -38.45 -41.34 -5.21
C ARG A 159 -38.55 -42.82 -5.56
N ARG A 160 -37.72 -43.66 -4.93
CA ARG A 160 -37.66 -45.10 -5.17
C ARG A 160 -38.43 -45.92 -4.14
N GLU A 161 -38.86 -45.30 -3.05
CA GLU A 161 -39.86 -45.81 -2.09
C GLU A 161 -41.28 -45.39 -2.50
#